data_AF-A0A959JTG0-F1
#
_entry.id   AF-A0A959JTG0-F1
#
_cell.length_a   1.000
_cell.length_b   1.000
_cell.length_c   1.000
_cell.angle_alpha   90.00
_cell.angle_beta   90.00
_cell.angle_gamma   90.00
#
_symmetry.space_group_name_H-M   'P 1'
#
loop_
_entity.id
_entity.type
_entity.pdbx_description
1 polymer ?
#
loop_
_entity_poly.entity_id
_entity_poly.type
_entity_poly.pdbx_seq_one_letter_code
_entity_poly.pdbx_strand_id
1 'polypeptide(L)'
;WIKEVGVRYFNELTNTAILMEEVGELSRLMARIYGEQSFKRKEDEANAPEHLKEEMADVLFVLICLANQTGVDLTEALQASLEKKTKRDKERHQGNEKLK
;
A
#
# COMPACT_ATOMS: atom_id res chain seq x y z
N TRP A 1 -17.02 -11.26 -4.68
CA TRP A 1 -15.67 -11.44 -5.28
C TRP A 1 -14.90 -12.64 -4.74
N ILE A 2 -14.31 -12.65 -3.53
CA ILE A 2 -13.45 -13.79 -3.08
C ILE A 2 -14.18 -15.14 -3.14
N LYS A 3 -15.45 -15.20 -2.72
CA LYS A 3 -16.25 -16.43 -2.74
C LYS A 3 -16.78 -16.82 -4.14
N GLU A 4 -16.82 -15.87 -5.08
CA GLU A 4 -17.50 -16.05 -6.39
C GLU A 4 -16.49 -16.19 -7.53
N VAL A 5 -15.41 -15.41 -7.49
CA VAL A 5 -14.35 -15.33 -8.51
C VAL A 5 -13.06 -15.93 -7.96
N GLY A 6 -12.68 -15.59 -6.72
CA GLY A 6 -11.44 -16.06 -6.09
C GLY A 6 -11.49 -17.48 -5.53
N VAL A 7 -12.66 -18.15 -5.58
CA VAL A 7 -12.98 -19.45 -4.96
C VAL A 7 -12.89 -19.45 -3.43
N ARG A 8 -11.75 -19.03 -2.87
CA ARG A 8 -11.46 -18.88 -1.44
C ARG A 8 -10.27 -17.95 -1.25
N TYR A 9 -10.02 -17.54 -0.01
CA TYR A 9 -8.71 -16.97 0.32
C TYR A 9 -7.60 -18.02 0.16
N PHE A 10 -6.42 -17.60 -0.30
CA PHE A 10 -5.19 -18.34 -0.03
C PHE A 10 -4.94 -18.41 1.49
N ASN A 11 -4.03 -19.27 1.95
CA ASN A 11 -3.69 -19.24 3.37
C ASN A 11 -2.98 -17.91 3.73
N GLU A 12 -2.93 -17.59 5.03
CA GLU A 12 -2.41 -16.32 5.54
C GLU A 12 -0.95 -16.10 5.16
N LEU A 13 -0.13 -17.16 5.13
CA LEU A 13 1.28 -17.06 4.75
C LEU A 13 1.45 -16.79 3.25
N THR A 14 0.62 -17.40 2.41
CA THR A 14 0.58 -17.14 0.97
C THR A 14 0.13 -15.71 0.70
N ASN A 15 -0.95 -15.24 1.34
CA ASN A 15 -1.36 -13.84 1.19
C ASN A 15 -0.34 -12.86 1.77
N THR A 16 0.41 -13.23 2.81
CA THR A 16 1.56 -12.43 3.29
C THR A 16 2.66 -12.35 2.23
N ALA A 17 2.98 -13.47 1.56
CA ALA A 17 3.98 -13.48 0.50
C ALA A 17 3.55 -12.61 -0.69
N ILE A 18 2.29 -12.74 -1.13
CA ILE A 18 1.70 -11.90 -2.19
C ILE A 18 1.73 -10.44 -1.77
N LEU A 19 1.38 -10.09 -0.52
CA LEU A 19 1.47 -8.70 -0.06
C LEU A 19 2.88 -8.13 -0.22
N MET A 20 3.91 -8.91 0.05
CA MET A 20 5.30 -8.46 -0.14
C MET A 20 5.69 -8.34 -1.61
N GLU A 21 5.12 -9.17 -2.47
CA GLU A 21 5.26 -9.07 -3.93
C GLU A 21 4.70 -7.72 -4.43
N GLU A 22 3.43 -7.42 -4.11
CA GLU A 22 2.78 -6.15 -4.53
C GLU A 22 3.49 -4.92 -3.95
N VAL A 23 3.95 -4.99 -2.69
CA VAL A 23 4.75 -3.90 -2.10
C VAL A 23 6.09 -3.73 -2.83
N GLY A 24 6.68 -4.82 -3.31
CA GLY A 24 7.91 -4.78 -4.12
C GLY A 24 7.70 -4.12 -5.48
N GLU A 25 6.60 -4.45 -6.15
CA GLU A 25 6.15 -3.83 -7.41
C GLU A 25 5.97 -2.32 -7.23
N LEU A 26 5.19 -1.92 -6.23
CA LEU A 26 4.98 -0.52 -5.83
C LEU A 26 6.30 0.19 -5.52
N SER A 27 7.16 -0.42 -4.72
CA SER A 27 8.46 0.14 -4.33
C SER A 27 9.35 0.41 -5.54
N ARG A 28 9.37 -0.50 -6.51
CA ARG A 28 10.13 -0.35 -7.75
C ARG A 28 9.62 0.83 -8.58
N LEU A 29 8.31 1.06 -8.64
CA LEU A 29 7.76 2.25 -9.30
C LEU A 29 8.11 3.53 -8.54
N MET A 30 7.94 3.55 -7.21
CA MET A 30 8.31 4.70 -6.38
C MET A 30 9.79 5.11 -6.57
N ALA A 31 10.70 4.13 -6.63
CA ALA A 31 12.12 4.37 -6.86
C ALA A 31 12.44 4.98 -8.23
N ARG A 32 11.61 4.71 -9.26
CA ARG A 32 11.79 5.27 -10.61
C ARG A 32 11.08 6.59 -10.83
N ILE A 33 9.89 6.76 -10.23
CA ILE A 33 9.07 7.98 -10.38
C ILE A 33 9.63 9.11 -9.52
N TYR A 34 9.98 8.80 -8.27
CA TYR A 34 10.36 9.79 -7.26
C TYR A 34 11.79 9.63 -6.74
N GLY A 35 12.45 8.53 -7.08
CA GLY A 35 13.84 8.27 -6.71
C GLY A 35 14.82 8.55 -7.86
N GLU A 36 16.02 7.97 -7.75
CA GLU A 36 17.11 8.20 -8.69
C GLU A 36 17.21 7.10 -9.77
N GLN A 37 16.31 6.12 -9.79
CA GLN A 37 16.34 5.07 -10.80
C GLN A 37 15.69 5.52 -12.11
N SER A 38 16.29 5.16 -13.24
CA SER A 38 15.72 5.47 -14.56
C SER A 38 14.81 4.36 -15.07
N PHE A 39 13.77 4.74 -15.80
CA PHE A 39 13.03 3.82 -16.66
C PHE A 39 13.90 3.36 -17.83
N LYS A 40 13.73 2.10 -18.25
CA LYS A 40 14.47 1.55 -19.40
C LYS A 40 13.83 1.95 -20.74
N ARG A 41 12.52 2.16 -20.76
CA ARG A 41 11.74 2.52 -21.94
C ARG A 41 10.88 3.74 -21.64
N LYS A 42 10.73 4.64 -22.61
CA LYS A 42 9.90 5.84 -22.47
C LYS A 42 8.41 5.54 -22.31
N GLU A 43 7.94 4.43 -22.89
CA GLU A 43 6.56 3.96 -22.72
C GLU A 43 6.27 3.58 -21.26
N ASP A 44 7.22 2.96 -20.56
CA ASP A 44 7.06 2.60 -19.14
C ASP A 44 6.96 3.85 -18.27
N GLU A 45 7.75 4.88 -18.58
CA GLU A 45 7.70 6.17 -17.89
C GLU A 45 6.36 6.89 -18.13
N ALA A 46 5.87 6.89 -19.38
CA ALA A 46 4.60 7.51 -19.73
C ALA A 46 3.41 6.84 -19.02
N ASN A 47 3.46 5.52 -18.84
CA ASN A 47 2.42 4.74 -18.17
C ASN A 47 2.61 4.64 -16.65
N ALA A 48 3.75 5.11 -16.10
CA ALA A 48 4.09 4.97 -14.69
C ALA A 48 3.02 5.50 -13.72
N PRO A 49 2.32 6.62 -13.99
CA PRO A 49 1.25 7.10 -13.11
C PRO A 49 0.05 6.16 -13.03
N GLU A 50 -0.25 5.42 -14.10
CA GLU A 50 -1.37 4.47 -14.08
C GLU A 50 -0.97 3.19 -13.36
N HIS A 51 0.20 2.62 -13.70
CA HIS A 51 0.72 1.47 -12.97
C HIS A 51 0.85 1.76 -11.47
N LEU A 52 1.26 2.97 -11.08
CA LEU A 52 1.34 3.35 -9.67
C LEU A 52 -0.02 3.21 -8.94
N LYS A 53 -1.13 3.56 -9.60
CA LYS A 53 -2.47 3.41 -9.02
C LYS A 53 -2.85 1.93 -8.89
N GLU A 54 -2.54 1.13 -9.92
CA GLU A 54 -2.79 -0.31 -9.94
C GLU A 54 -2.06 -0.98 -8.78
N GLU A 55 -0.75 -0.76 -8.64
CA GLU A 55 0.04 -1.35 -7.54
C GLU A 55 -0.45 -0.92 -6.15
N MET A 56 -0.87 0.34 -5.98
CA MET A 56 -1.47 0.79 -4.72
C MET A 56 -2.78 0.07 -4.42
N ALA A 57 -3.60 -0.19 -5.45
CA ALA A 57 -4.84 -0.93 -5.31
C ALA A 57 -4.59 -2.41 -4.97
N ASP A 58 -3.59 -3.03 -5.59
CA ASP A 58 -3.23 -4.44 -5.33
C ASP A 58 -2.70 -4.64 -3.91
N VAL A 59 -1.81 -3.75 -3.44
CA VAL A 59 -1.37 -3.74 -2.03
C VAL A 59 -2.56 -3.62 -1.08
N LEU A 60 -3.48 -2.68 -1.34
CA LEU A 60 -4.65 -2.48 -0.50
C LEU A 60 -5.58 -3.71 -0.52
N PHE A 61 -5.79 -4.32 -1.68
CA PHE A 61 -6.64 -5.48 -1.86
C PHE A 61 -6.14 -6.69 -1.05
N VAL A 62 -4.84 -6.98 -1.13
CA VAL A 62 -4.25 -8.11 -0.40
C VAL A 62 -4.26 -7.85 1.12
N LEU A 63 -4.03 -6.59 1.54
CA LEU A 63 -4.17 -6.21 2.94
C LEU A 63 -5.59 -6.41 3.47
N ILE A 64 -6.61 -6.05 2.69
CA ILE A 64 -8.03 -6.31 3.03
C ILE A 64 -8.29 -7.81 3.11
N CYS A 65 -7.72 -8.62 2.21
CA CYS A 65 -7.85 -10.07 2.28
C CYS A 65 -7.31 -10.63 3.59
N LEU A 66 -6.10 -10.23 3.99
CA LEU A 66 -5.50 -10.67 5.26
C LEU A 66 -6.33 -10.23 6.47
N ALA A 67 -6.83 -8.99 6.47
CA ALA A 67 -7.68 -8.51 7.55
C ALA A 67 -8.96 -9.33 7.70
N ASN A 68 -9.64 -9.63 6.58
CA ASN A 68 -10.84 -10.46 6.59
C ASN A 68 -10.56 -11.89 7.09
N GLN A 69 -9.40 -12.46 6.76
CA GLN A 69 -9.01 -13.80 7.22
C GLN A 69 -8.70 -13.85 8.72
N THR A 70 -8.09 -12.80 9.24
CA THR A 70 -7.62 -12.72 10.63
C THR A 70 -8.65 -12.11 11.58
N GLY A 71 -9.80 -11.67 11.06
CA GLY A 71 -10.87 -11.05 11.85
C GLY A 71 -10.55 -9.61 12.29
N VAL A 72 -9.67 -8.92 11.58
CA VAL A 72 -9.30 -7.53 11.85
C VAL A 72 -10.26 -6.58 11.14
N ASP A 73 -10.91 -5.69 11.90
CA ASP A 73 -11.63 -4.55 11.35
C ASP A 73 -10.63 -3.44 10.98
N LEU A 74 -10.37 -3.27 9.69
CA LEU A 74 -9.44 -2.24 9.21
C LEU A 74 -9.96 -0.82 9.41
N THR A 75 -11.27 -0.60 9.44
CA THR A 75 -11.85 0.73 9.65
C THR A 75 -11.61 1.17 11.08
N GLU A 76 -11.92 0.32 12.06
CA GLU A 76 -11.66 0.59 13.47
C GLU A 76 -10.15 0.74 13.72
N ALA A 77 -9.33 -0.17 13.19
CA ALA A 77 -7.88 -0.15 13.37
C ALA A 77 -7.25 1.12 12.77
N LEU A 78 -7.71 1.57 11.60
CA LEU A 78 -7.22 2.79 10.97
C LEU A 78 -7.63 4.03 11.78
N GLN A 79 -8.88 4.11 12.24
CA GLN A 79 -9.36 5.21 13.07
C GLN A 79 -8.52 5.36 14.35
N ALA A 80 -8.35 4.27 15.10
CA ALA A 80 -7.56 4.27 16.33
C ALA A 80 -6.09 4.68 16.08
N SER A 81 -5.51 4.21 14.95
CA SER A 81 -4.15 4.57 14.53
C SER A 81 -4.01 6.07 14.23
N LEU A 82 -4.99 6.66 13.55
CA LEU A 82 -5.02 8.09 13.25
C LEU A 82 -5.17 8.93 14.52
N GLU A 83 -6.08 8.58 15.42
CA GLU A 83 -6.25 9.27 16.71
C GLU A 83 -4.96 9.26 17.52
N LYS A 84 -4.29 8.10 17.58
CA LYS A 84 -2.99 7.95 18.27
C LYS A 84 -1.90 8.82 17.65
N LYS A 85 -1.79 8.84 16.31
CA LYS A 85 -0.80 9.66 15.59
C LYS A 85 -1.08 11.16 15.78
N THR A 86 -2.33 11.58 15.65
CA THR A 86 -2.75 12.98 15.86
C THR A 86 -2.41 13.45 17.27
N LYS A 87 -2.68 12.64 18.30
CA LYS A 87 -2.32 12.99 19.68
C LYS A 87 -0.81 13.09 19.88
N ARG A 88 -0.04 12.15 19.30
CA ARG A 88 1.43 12.10 19.46
C ARG A 88 2.14 13.26 18.77
N ASP A 89 1.71 13.60 17.56
CA ASP A 89 2.48 14.48 16.67
C ASP A 89 1.83 15.87 16.47
N LYS A 90 0.81 16.21 17.28
CA LYS A 90 0.01 17.45 17.22
C LYS A 90 0.84 18.72 16.99
N GLU A 91 1.97 18.84 17.67
CA GLU A 91 2.86 20.01 17.61
C GLU A 91 4.20 19.71 16.92
N ARG A 92 4.47 18.44 16.58
CA ARG A 92 5.78 17.98 16.12
C ARG A 92 6.10 18.38 14.68
N HIS A 93 5.10 18.31 13.80
CA HIS A 93 5.31 18.56 12.37
C HIS A 93 5.06 20.02 11.98
N GLN A 94 4.22 20.74 12.72
CA GLN A 94 3.88 22.14 12.44
C GLN A 94 5.10 23.08 12.53
N GLY A 95 6.09 22.73 13.37
CA GLY A 95 7.33 23.48 13.52
C GLY A 95 8.50 23.02 12.63
N ASN A 96 8.31 22.03 11.76
CA ASN A 96 9.40 21.50 10.95
C ASN A 96 9.49 22.24 9.61
N GLU A 97 10.49 23.12 9.46
CA GLU A 97 10.74 23.87 8.22
C GLU A 97 11.04 22.97 7.01
N LYS A 98 11.49 21.73 7.21
CA LYS A 98 11.68 20.78 6.10
C LYS A 98 10.35 20.29 5.49
N LEU A 99 9.23 20.53 6.17
CA LEU A 99 7.88 20.10 5.77
C LEU A 99 6.99 21.29 5.38
N LYS A 100 7.54 22.51 5.33
CA LYS A 100 6.87 23.73 4.88
C LYS A 100 7.34 24.13 3.49
#